data_AF-A0A0B6X200-F1
#
_entry.id   AF-A0A0B6X200-F1
#
_cell.length_a   1.000
_cell.length_b   1.000
_cell.length_c   1.000
_cell.angle_alpha   90.00
_cell.angle_beta   90.00
_cell.angle_gamma   90.00
#
_symmetry.space_group_name_H-M   'P 1'
#
loop_
_entity.id
_entity.type
_entity.pdbx_description
1 polymer ?
#
loop_
_entity_poly.entity_id
_entity_poly.type
_entity_poly.pdbx_seq_one_letter_code
_entity_poly.pdbx_strand_id
1 'polypeptide(L)'
;MEQQMQACARRIEELVQRIESLTDARARDVAVELVQELMRMHGAALERLLEIVWGRNEPELIEAFARDDLVGPLLLLYDLHPLDQETRVREAIERVRPYLRSHGGDVELLRISDGVVHLRLRGSCHGCASSAQTLRLAIEAAIYEAAPEIAALEVEGVAQPATSFVPLESGRGNANGKRKTHGVWEEVEAPLSLAPGSARIIEARGRRILFCRLDDRFFAYEDRCPACGGALDAARFEDVMLVCPVCGRRYDVVRAGRASDGANPHLEPLPLLLEHGRAKIALPA
;
A
#
# COMPACT_ATOMS: atom_id res chain seq x y z
N MET A 1 -23.36 0.39 2.83
CA MET A 1 -22.85 -0.90 2.32
C MET A 1 -21.46 -1.19 2.86
N GLU A 2 -20.50 -0.27 2.68
CA GLU A 2 -19.10 -0.41 3.12
C GLU A 2 -18.92 -0.72 4.62
N GLN A 3 -19.58 0.01 5.52
CA GLN A 3 -19.54 -0.26 6.98
C GLN A 3 -20.10 -1.65 7.36
N GLN A 4 -21.14 -2.09 6.65
CA GLN A 4 -21.75 -3.41 6.88
C GLN A 4 -20.81 -4.53 6.42
N MET A 5 -20.07 -4.30 5.34
CA MET A 5 -19.06 -5.23 4.84
C MET A 5 -17.87 -5.34 5.80
N GLN A 6 -17.35 -4.21 6.30
CA GLN A 6 -16.29 -4.19 7.30
C GLN A 6 -16.72 -4.88 8.61
N ALA A 7 -17.97 -4.69 9.03
CA ALA A 7 -18.52 -5.38 10.19
C ALA A 7 -18.63 -6.90 9.94
N CYS A 8 -19.04 -7.31 8.74
CA CYS A 8 -19.10 -8.72 8.36
C CYS A 8 -17.70 -9.35 8.34
N ALA A 9 -16.71 -8.71 7.72
CA ALA A 9 -15.33 -9.18 7.66
C ALA A 9 -14.73 -9.38 9.07
N ARG A 10 -14.85 -8.39 9.95
CA ARG A 10 -14.41 -8.52 11.35
C ARG A 10 -15.10 -9.68 12.05
N ARG A 11 -16.41 -9.86 11.81
CA ARG A 11 -17.17 -10.95 12.41
C ARG A 11 -16.72 -12.32 11.91
N ILE A 12 -16.39 -12.44 10.62
CA ILE A 12 -15.84 -13.66 10.05
C ILE A 12 -14.48 -13.98 10.70
N GLU A 13 -13.58 -12.99 10.80
CA GLU A 13 -12.28 -13.16 11.46
C GLU A 13 -12.43 -13.62 12.92
N GLU A 14 -13.32 -12.98 13.69
CA GLU A 14 -13.62 -13.38 15.07
C GLU A 14 -14.10 -14.84 15.15
N LEU A 15 -14.98 -15.26 14.24
CA LEU A 15 -15.52 -16.62 14.21
C LEU A 15 -14.47 -17.64 13.81
N VAL A 16 -13.61 -17.32 12.83
CA VAL A 16 -12.48 -18.17 12.43
C VAL A 16 -11.52 -18.37 13.61
N GLN A 17 -11.10 -17.29 14.28
CA GLN A 17 -10.22 -17.39 15.46
C GLN A 17 -10.88 -18.21 16.58
N ARG A 18 -12.18 -18.04 16.78
CA ARG A 18 -12.93 -18.83 17.76
C ARG A 18 -12.95 -20.31 17.40
N ILE A 19 -13.15 -20.67 16.13
CA ILE A 19 -13.07 -22.05 15.66
C ILE A 19 -11.65 -22.60 15.89
N GLU A 20 -10.61 -21.88 15.49
CA GLU A 20 -9.21 -22.31 15.65
C GLU A 20 -8.83 -22.60 17.11
N SER A 21 -9.37 -21.80 18.04
CA SER A 21 -9.14 -21.95 19.49
C SER A 21 -9.93 -23.08 20.17
N LEU A 22 -10.82 -23.77 19.46
CA LEU A 22 -11.52 -24.93 20.01
C LEU A 22 -10.53 -26.07 20.30
N THR A 23 -10.66 -26.67 21.48
CA THR A 23 -9.84 -27.83 21.89
C THR A 23 -10.29 -29.12 21.21
N ASP A 24 -11.55 -29.20 20.79
CA ASP A 24 -12.10 -30.34 20.06
C ASP A 24 -11.70 -30.28 18.57
N ALA A 25 -10.79 -31.17 18.17
CA ALA A 25 -10.34 -31.28 16.78
C ALA A 25 -11.50 -31.60 15.82
N ARG A 26 -12.45 -32.45 16.22
CA ARG A 26 -13.56 -32.85 15.35
C ARG A 26 -14.51 -31.69 15.10
N ALA A 27 -14.77 -30.87 16.13
CA ALA A 27 -15.59 -29.67 15.97
C ALA A 27 -14.95 -28.67 15.00
N ARG A 28 -13.61 -28.52 15.02
CA ARG A 28 -12.88 -27.69 14.05
C ARG A 28 -12.98 -28.25 12.64
N ASP A 29 -12.77 -29.55 12.47
CA ASP A 29 -12.82 -30.21 11.16
C ASP A 29 -14.20 -30.05 10.51
N VAL A 30 -15.29 -30.28 11.27
CA VAL A 30 -16.67 -30.12 10.78
C VAL A 30 -16.96 -28.67 10.40
N ALA A 31 -16.45 -27.69 11.15
CA ALA A 31 -16.62 -26.28 10.82
C ALA A 31 -15.89 -25.89 9.52
N VAL A 32 -14.67 -26.41 9.32
CA VAL A 32 -13.91 -26.22 8.08
C VAL A 32 -14.63 -26.87 6.90
N GLU A 33 -15.11 -28.11 7.06
CA GLU A 33 -15.88 -28.83 6.04
C GLU A 33 -17.14 -28.05 5.62
N LEU A 34 -17.91 -27.53 6.59
CA LEU A 34 -19.08 -26.70 6.30
C LEU A 34 -18.75 -25.47 5.46
N VAL A 35 -17.68 -24.74 5.82
CA VAL A 35 -17.26 -23.54 5.08
C VAL A 35 -16.81 -23.91 3.67
N GLN A 36 -16.04 -24.99 3.51
CA GLN A 36 -15.60 -25.47 2.20
C GLN A 36 -16.78 -25.86 1.31
N GLU A 37 -17.80 -26.55 1.84
CA GLU A 37 -19.01 -26.90 1.08
C GLU A 37 -19.80 -25.65 0.65
N LEU A 38 -19.96 -24.67 1.54
CA LEU A 38 -20.62 -23.41 1.22
C LEU A 38 -19.85 -22.63 0.14
N MET A 39 -18.52 -22.53 0.27
CA MET A 39 -17.68 -21.87 -0.75
C MET A 39 -17.78 -22.59 -2.09
N ARG A 40 -17.76 -23.92 -2.13
CA ARG A 40 -17.91 -24.67 -3.38
C ARG A 40 -19.25 -24.41 -4.05
N MET A 41 -20.33 -24.40 -3.27
CA MET A 41 -21.68 -24.08 -3.77
C MET A 41 -21.76 -22.66 -4.34
N HIS A 42 -21.25 -21.67 -3.62
CA HIS A 42 -21.25 -20.27 -4.07
C HIS A 42 -20.36 -20.05 -5.29
N GLY A 43 -19.17 -20.67 -5.33
CA GLY A 43 -18.27 -20.60 -6.47
C GLY A 43 -18.95 -21.10 -7.75
N ALA A 44 -19.58 -22.27 -7.71
CA ALA A 44 -20.31 -22.81 -8.86
C ALA A 44 -21.48 -21.92 -9.31
N ALA A 45 -22.19 -21.28 -8.36
CA ALA A 45 -23.25 -20.34 -8.67
C ALA A 45 -22.71 -19.05 -9.32
N LEU A 46 -21.62 -18.51 -8.80
CA LEU A 46 -20.95 -17.31 -9.34
C LEU A 46 -20.40 -17.58 -10.74
N GLU A 47 -19.72 -18.70 -10.95
CA GLU A 47 -19.22 -19.12 -12.26
C GLU A 47 -20.36 -19.15 -13.28
N ARG A 48 -21.49 -19.81 -12.92
CA ARG A 48 -22.66 -19.85 -13.80
C ARG A 48 -23.27 -18.48 -14.07
N LEU A 49 -23.31 -17.60 -13.08
CA LEU A 49 -23.78 -16.22 -13.26
C LEU A 49 -22.89 -15.46 -14.25
N LEU A 50 -21.56 -15.58 -14.10
CA LEU A 50 -20.60 -14.92 -14.97
C LEU A 50 -20.68 -15.47 -16.40
N GLU A 51 -20.85 -16.77 -16.61
CA GLU A 51 -21.10 -17.33 -17.94
C GLU A 51 -22.33 -16.70 -18.62
N ILE A 52 -23.43 -16.50 -17.88
CA ILE A 52 -24.66 -15.90 -18.40
C ILE A 52 -24.44 -14.42 -18.74
N VAL A 53 -23.69 -13.70 -17.89
CA VAL A 53 -23.42 -12.27 -18.05
C VAL A 53 -22.44 -12.04 -19.20
N TRP A 54 -21.30 -12.72 -19.20
CA TRP A 54 -20.25 -12.59 -20.21
C TRP A 54 -20.62 -13.21 -21.55
N GLY A 55 -21.59 -14.13 -21.60
CA GLY A 55 -22.16 -14.62 -22.85
C GLY A 55 -22.81 -13.51 -23.72
N ARG A 56 -23.04 -12.32 -23.15
CA ARG A 56 -23.51 -11.12 -23.87
C ARG A 56 -22.38 -10.32 -24.53
N ASN A 57 -21.13 -10.62 -24.20
CA ASN A 57 -19.90 -9.99 -24.70
C ASN A 57 -19.90 -8.45 -24.57
N GLU A 58 -20.28 -7.95 -23.40
CA GLU A 58 -20.28 -6.53 -23.05
C GLU A 58 -18.99 -6.17 -22.29
N PRO A 59 -17.94 -5.64 -22.95
CA PRO A 59 -16.63 -5.39 -22.34
C PRO A 59 -16.68 -4.36 -21.21
N GLU A 60 -17.58 -3.38 -21.28
CA GLU A 60 -17.74 -2.35 -20.25
C GLU A 60 -18.21 -2.97 -18.92
N LEU A 61 -19.02 -4.04 -18.98
CA LEU A 61 -19.51 -4.74 -17.79
C LEU A 61 -18.41 -5.59 -17.14
N ILE A 62 -17.56 -6.21 -17.96
CA ILE A 62 -16.38 -6.96 -17.50
C ILE A 62 -15.43 -6.02 -16.75
N GLU A 63 -15.15 -4.87 -17.34
CA GLU A 63 -14.29 -3.84 -16.75
C GLU A 63 -14.89 -3.26 -15.46
N ALA A 64 -16.20 -3.03 -15.42
CA ALA A 64 -16.90 -2.59 -14.21
C ALA A 64 -16.77 -3.60 -13.06
N PHE A 65 -16.91 -4.90 -13.34
CA PHE A 65 -16.77 -5.95 -12.32
C PHE A 65 -15.33 -6.08 -11.83
N ALA A 66 -14.36 -5.95 -12.73
CA ALA A 66 -12.94 -6.03 -12.39
C ALA A 66 -12.50 -4.89 -11.46
N ARG A 67 -13.06 -3.69 -11.63
CA ARG A 67 -12.66 -2.48 -10.89
C ARG A 67 -13.52 -2.19 -9.67
N ASP A 68 -14.59 -2.94 -9.46
CA ASP A 68 -15.46 -2.73 -8.29
C ASP A 68 -14.77 -3.26 -7.02
N ASP A 69 -14.68 -2.38 -6.02
CA ASP A 69 -13.98 -2.63 -4.74
C ASP A 69 -14.55 -3.81 -3.94
N LEU A 70 -15.75 -4.29 -4.28
CA LEU A 70 -16.39 -5.43 -3.63
C LEU A 70 -16.42 -6.67 -4.52
N VAL A 71 -16.84 -6.50 -5.77
CA VAL A 71 -17.02 -7.61 -6.71
C VAL A 71 -15.67 -8.15 -7.15
N GLY A 72 -14.68 -7.31 -7.46
CA GLY A 72 -13.35 -7.75 -7.88
C GLY A 72 -12.70 -8.69 -6.86
N PRO A 73 -12.54 -8.29 -5.58
CA PRO A 73 -11.97 -9.15 -4.55
C PRO A 73 -12.77 -10.43 -4.29
N LEU A 74 -14.11 -10.37 -4.39
CA LEU A 74 -14.96 -11.55 -4.26
C LEU A 74 -14.70 -12.55 -5.40
N LEU A 75 -14.62 -12.07 -6.64
CA LEU A 75 -14.32 -12.91 -7.80
C LEU A 75 -12.93 -13.54 -7.67
N LEU A 76 -11.95 -12.78 -7.17
CA LEU A 76 -10.61 -13.30 -6.92
C LEU A 76 -10.59 -14.42 -5.87
N LEU A 77 -11.37 -14.29 -4.78
CA LEU A 77 -11.51 -15.34 -3.76
C LEU A 77 -11.98 -16.69 -4.35
N TYR A 78 -12.77 -16.64 -5.42
CA TYR A 78 -13.28 -17.83 -6.12
C TYR A 78 -12.48 -18.20 -7.38
N ASP A 79 -11.35 -17.53 -7.66
CA ASP A 79 -10.56 -17.71 -8.89
C ASP A 79 -11.34 -17.42 -10.19
N LEU A 80 -12.26 -16.45 -10.13
CA LEU A 80 -13.15 -16.05 -11.22
C LEU A 80 -12.90 -14.61 -11.70
N HIS A 81 -11.75 -14.02 -11.33
CA HIS A 81 -11.44 -12.65 -11.70
C HIS A 81 -11.21 -12.53 -13.22
N PRO A 82 -11.84 -11.56 -13.92
CA PRO A 82 -11.77 -11.47 -15.39
C PRO A 82 -10.39 -11.05 -15.93
N LEU A 83 -9.65 -10.23 -15.18
CA LEU A 83 -8.27 -9.88 -15.50
C LEU A 83 -7.34 -10.94 -14.94
N ASP A 84 -6.33 -11.36 -15.69
CA ASP A 84 -5.27 -12.25 -15.20
C ASP A 84 -4.34 -11.54 -14.19
N GLN A 85 -3.51 -12.34 -13.50
CA GLN A 85 -2.59 -11.83 -12.49
C GLN A 85 -1.63 -10.76 -13.05
N GLU A 86 -1.08 -10.99 -14.25
CA GLU A 86 -0.12 -10.07 -14.84
C GLU A 86 -0.76 -8.71 -15.16
N THR A 87 -1.96 -8.72 -15.72
CA THR A 87 -2.73 -7.51 -16.01
C THR A 87 -3.04 -6.73 -14.74
N ARG A 88 -3.51 -7.41 -13.68
CA ARG A 88 -3.76 -6.75 -12.38
C ARG A 88 -2.50 -6.10 -11.79
N VAL A 89 -1.36 -6.80 -11.85
CA VAL A 89 -0.07 -6.26 -11.39
C VAL A 89 0.36 -5.04 -12.24
N ARG A 90 0.20 -5.10 -13.56
CA ARG A 90 0.51 -3.99 -14.46
C ARG A 90 -0.36 -2.77 -14.17
N GLU A 91 -1.66 -2.96 -13.99
CA GLU A 91 -2.58 -1.87 -13.63
C GLU A 91 -2.24 -1.26 -12.26
N ALA A 92 -1.91 -2.09 -11.27
CA ALA A 92 -1.46 -1.62 -9.96
C ALA A 92 -0.20 -0.75 -10.06
N ILE A 93 0.76 -1.15 -10.88
CA ILE A 93 1.97 -0.38 -11.16
C ILE A 93 1.64 0.96 -11.83
N GLU A 94 0.77 0.98 -12.83
CA GLU A 94 0.36 2.21 -13.50
C GLU A 94 -0.36 3.18 -12.55
N ARG A 95 -1.17 2.66 -11.61
CA ARG A 95 -1.83 3.47 -10.58
C ARG A 95 -0.83 4.20 -9.66
N VAL A 96 0.27 3.55 -9.28
CA VAL A 96 1.30 4.18 -8.43
C VAL A 96 2.33 5.01 -9.21
N ARG A 97 2.43 4.82 -10.53
CA ARG A 97 3.45 5.48 -11.36
C ARG A 97 3.47 7.01 -11.26
N PRO A 98 2.32 7.75 -11.20
CA PRO A 98 2.33 9.19 -10.99
C PRO A 98 3.02 9.61 -9.68
N TYR A 99 2.79 8.85 -8.61
CA TYR A 99 3.45 9.07 -7.31
C TYR A 99 4.95 8.76 -7.40
N LEU A 100 5.35 7.68 -8.07
CA LEU A 100 6.77 7.35 -8.24
C LEU A 100 7.51 8.46 -9.01
N ARG A 101 6.91 8.94 -10.11
CA ARG A 101 7.47 9.98 -10.96
C ARG A 101 7.57 11.33 -10.25
N SER A 102 6.62 11.67 -9.39
CA SER A 102 6.71 12.91 -8.60
C SER A 102 7.90 12.90 -7.66
N HIS A 103 8.38 11.72 -7.23
CA HIS A 103 9.56 11.54 -6.40
C HIS A 103 10.84 11.22 -7.20
N GLY A 104 10.82 11.43 -8.53
CA GLY A 104 11.96 11.21 -9.42
C GLY A 104 12.32 9.74 -9.64
N GLY A 105 11.40 8.83 -9.33
CA GLY A 105 11.52 7.40 -9.55
C GLY A 105 10.60 6.89 -10.64
N ASP A 106 10.81 5.64 -11.05
CA ASP A 106 9.89 4.87 -11.87
C ASP A 106 10.04 3.38 -11.56
N VAL A 107 9.09 2.56 -11.99
CA VAL A 107 9.16 1.10 -11.85
C VAL A 107 8.89 0.40 -13.17
N GLU A 108 9.59 -0.71 -13.36
CA GLU A 108 9.47 -1.61 -14.50
C GLU A 108 9.15 -3.02 -14.00
N LEU A 109 8.08 -3.62 -14.52
CA LEU A 109 7.77 -5.03 -14.33
C LEU A 109 8.69 -5.86 -15.24
N LEU A 110 9.54 -6.70 -14.65
CA LEU A 110 10.45 -7.56 -15.39
C LEU A 110 9.78 -8.88 -15.78
N ARG A 111 9.21 -9.57 -14.79
CA ARG A 111 8.54 -10.87 -14.96
C ARG A 111 7.74 -11.23 -13.72
N ILE A 112 6.82 -12.18 -13.88
CA ILE A 112 6.15 -12.88 -12.78
C ILE A 112 6.47 -14.36 -12.94
N SER A 113 7.00 -14.99 -11.89
CA SER A 113 7.37 -16.42 -11.90
C SER A 113 7.13 -17.04 -10.54
N ASP A 114 6.45 -18.18 -10.48
CA ASP A 114 6.16 -18.92 -9.24
C ASP A 114 5.50 -18.07 -8.14
N GLY A 115 4.59 -17.17 -8.53
CA GLY A 115 3.95 -16.23 -7.60
C GLY A 115 4.87 -15.12 -7.08
N VAL A 116 6.06 -14.95 -7.66
CA VAL A 116 7.01 -13.88 -7.34
C VAL A 116 7.01 -12.84 -8.46
N VAL A 117 6.74 -11.58 -8.11
CA VAL A 117 6.84 -10.45 -9.05
C VAL A 117 8.25 -9.86 -8.96
N HIS A 118 8.93 -9.82 -10.11
CA HIS A 118 10.25 -9.23 -10.27
C HIS A 118 10.11 -7.82 -10.84
N LEU A 119 10.58 -6.83 -10.10
CA LEU A 119 10.48 -5.41 -10.43
C LEU A 119 11.86 -4.78 -10.50
N ARG A 120 12.01 -3.73 -11.30
CA ARG A 120 13.19 -2.88 -11.31
C ARG A 120 12.80 -1.44 -11.05
N LEU A 121 13.44 -0.81 -10.06
CA LEU A 121 13.30 0.63 -9.83
C LEU A 121 14.25 1.40 -10.75
N ARG A 122 13.74 2.47 -11.36
CA ARG A 122 14.49 3.43 -12.18
C ARG A 122 14.47 4.81 -11.53
N GLY A 123 15.43 5.68 -11.86
CA GLY A 123 15.46 7.09 -11.44
C GLY A 123 16.37 7.41 -10.26
N SER A 124 16.20 8.57 -9.61
CA SER A 124 17.04 9.07 -8.50
C SER A 124 16.89 8.28 -7.19
N CYS A 125 16.23 7.12 -7.24
CA CYS A 125 16.07 6.14 -6.18
C CYS A 125 17.40 5.63 -5.58
N HIS A 126 18.54 5.94 -6.21
CA HIS A 126 19.87 5.58 -5.73
C HIS A 126 20.51 6.65 -4.80
N GLY A 127 19.88 7.81 -4.61
CA GLY A 127 20.47 8.93 -3.89
C GLY A 127 20.12 9.04 -2.40
N CYS A 128 19.09 8.33 -1.92
CA CYS A 128 18.73 8.29 -0.50
C CYS A 128 18.00 6.98 -0.13
N ALA A 129 18.44 6.32 0.94
CA ALA A 129 17.90 5.03 1.39
C ALA A 129 16.45 5.11 1.92
N SER A 130 16.04 6.24 2.52
CA SER A 130 14.65 6.41 3.02
C SER A 130 13.65 6.53 1.85
N SER A 131 13.93 7.36 0.84
CA SER A 131 13.02 7.54 -0.30
C SER A 131 12.82 6.25 -1.11
N ALA A 132 13.87 5.41 -1.24
CA ALA A 132 13.75 4.10 -1.89
C ALA A 132 12.83 3.14 -1.12
N GLN A 133 12.87 3.18 0.21
CA GLN A 133 12.01 2.35 1.07
C GLN A 133 10.54 2.77 0.97
N THR A 134 10.25 4.07 0.99
CA THR A 134 8.89 4.60 0.85
C THR A 134 8.26 4.24 -0.50
N LEU A 135 9.03 4.40 -1.59
CA LEU A 135 8.58 4.03 -2.93
C LEU A 135 8.32 2.53 -3.05
N ARG A 136 9.19 1.71 -2.46
CA ARG A 136 9.01 0.26 -2.39
C ARG A 136 7.71 -0.09 -1.67
N LEU A 137 7.46 0.48 -0.49
CA LEU A 137 6.23 0.21 0.26
C LEU A 137 4.97 0.57 -0.53
N ALA A 138 4.98 1.68 -1.26
CA ALA A 138 3.85 2.09 -2.11
C ALA A 138 3.57 1.08 -3.23
N ILE A 139 4.63 0.57 -3.87
CA ILE A 139 4.53 -0.45 -4.93
C ILE A 139 4.05 -1.78 -4.34
N GLU A 140 4.66 -2.23 -3.23
CA GLU A 140 4.31 -3.50 -2.58
C GLU A 140 2.84 -3.50 -2.18
N ALA A 141 2.38 -2.43 -1.54
CA ALA A 141 0.99 -2.26 -1.19
C ALA A 141 0.04 -2.34 -2.38
N ALA A 142 0.29 -1.57 -3.43
CA ALA A 142 -0.60 -1.53 -4.58
C ALA A 142 -0.69 -2.89 -5.29
N ILE A 143 0.43 -3.62 -5.34
CA ILE A 143 0.45 -4.97 -5.91
C ILE A 143 -0.29 -5.97 -5.01
N TYR A 144 -0.07 -5.96 -3.69
CA TYR A 144 -0.78 -6.86 -2.78
C TYR A 144 -2.28 -6.59 -2.70
N GLU A 145 -2.71 -5.35 -2.93
CA GLU A 145 -4.14 -4.99 -3.04
C GLU A 145 -4.76 -5.59 -4.32
N ALA A 146 -4.07 -5.47 -5.46
CA ALA A 146 -4.60 -5.94 -6.75
C ALA A 146 -4.38 -7.44 -7.00
N ALA A 147 -3.36 -8.04 -6.39
CA ALA A 147 -2.96 -9.42 -6.56
C ALA A 147 -2.51 -10.02 -5.21
N PRO A 148 -3.43 -10.19 -4.24
CA PRO A 148 -3.15 -10.74 -2.92
C PRO A 148 -2.59 -12.18 -2.93
N GLU A 149 -2.76 -12.92 -4.02
CA GLU A 149 -2.22 -14.26 -4.21
C GLU A 149 -0.71 -14.28 -4.56
N ILE A 150 -0.08 -13.12 -4.78
CA ILE A 150 1.37 -13.01 -4.94
C ILE A 150 2.08 -13.42 -3.64
N ALA A 151 3.02 -14.36 -3.74
CA ALA A 151 3.78 -14.88 -2.61
C ALA A 151 4.89 -13.93 -2.17
N ALA A 152 5.58 -13.28 -3.12
CA ALA A 152 6.70 -12.40 -2.82
C ALA A 152 6.95 -11.34 -3.90
N LEU A 153 7.64 -10.28 -3.50
CA LEU A 153 8.08 -9.18 -4.38
C LEU A 153 9.60 -9.04 -4.30
N GLU A 154 10.25 -9.18 -5.45
CA GLU A 154 11.69 -8.98 -5.62
C GLU A 154 11.95 -7.71 -6.41
N VAL A 155 12.72 -6.79 -5.84
CA VAL A 155 12.98 -5.47 -6.42
C VAL A 155 14.47 -5.31 -6.66
N GLU A 156 14.86 -5.25 -7.94
CA GLU A 156 16.21 -4.91 -8.37
C GLU A 156 16.48 -3.41 -8.19
N GLY A 157 17.65 -3.05 -7.66
CA GLY A 157 18.12 -1.66 -7.56
C GLY A 157 18.11 -1.03 -6.16
N VAL A 158 17.73 -1.78 -5.12
CA VAL A 158 17.97 -1.39 -3.72
C VAL A 158 19.04 -2.34 -3.17
N ALA A 159 20.19 -1.81 -2.76
CA ALA A 159 21.14 -2.61 -2.01
C ALA A 159 20.41 -3.19 -0.79
N GLN A 160 20.30 -4.51 -0.72
CA GLN A 160 19.90 -5.17 0.51
C GLN A 160 20.81 -4.61 1.62
N PRO A 161 20.31 -4.21 2.80
CA PRO A 161 21.21 -4.03 3.92
C PRO A 161 21.93 -5.37 4.07
N ALA A 162 23.25 -5.36 3.83
CA ALA A 162 24.07 -6.53 4.01
C ALA A 162 23.90 -6.96 5.48
N THR A 163 23.09 -7.99 5.72
CA THR A 163 23.13 -8.67 7.00
C THR A 163 24.48 -9.36 7.03
N SER A 164 25.43 -8.69 7.68
CA SER A 164 26.75 -9.22 8.01
C SER A 164 26.57 -10.59 8.64
N PHE A 165 26.81 -11.63 7.83
CA PHE A 165 26.94 -12.99 8.32
C PHE A 165 28.27 -13.08 9.08
N VAL A 166 28.20 -13.18 10.39
CA VAL A 166 29.27 -13.75 11.22
C VAL A 166 28.81 -15.16 11.59
N PRO A 167 29.40 -16.23 11.03
CA PRO A 167 29.04 -17.57 11.44
C PRO A 167 29.79 -17.89 12.73
N LEU A 168 29.07 -18.23 13.80
CA LEU A 168 29.62 -19.05 14.87
C LEU A 168 28.53 -19.96 15.45
N GLU A 169 28.95 -21.18 15.74
CA GLU A 169 28.15 -22.40 15.77
C GLU A 169 27.25 -22.58 17.01
N SER A 170 26.21 -23.40 16.82
CA SER A 170 25.60 -24.32 17.79
C SER A 170 24.84 -23.77 19.00
N GLY A 171 23.51 -23.73 18.88
CA GLY A 171 22.58 -23.62 20.01
C GLY A 171 21.12 -23.83 19.58
N ARG A 172 20.55 -24.98 19.91
CA ARG A 172 19.14 -25.35 19.71
C ARG A 172 18.18 -24.28 20.25
N GLY A 173 17.14 -23.93 19.48
CA GLY A 173 15.89 -23.36 20.03
C GLY A 173 15.20 -22.30 19.18
N ASN A 174 13.93 -22.57 18.86
CA ASN A 174 12.89 -21.68 18.35
C ASN A 174 13.02 -21.10 16.93
N ALA A 175 12.28 -21.74 16.01
CA ALA A 175 11.70 -21.11 14.84
C ALA A 175 10.65 -20.06 15.28
N ASN A 176 11.08 -18.81 15.42
CA ASN A 176 10.17 -17.68 15.43
C ASN A 176 10.39 -16.92 14.12
N GLY A 177 9.55 -17.23 13.13
CA GLY A 177 9.52 -16.51 11.86
C GLY A 177 9.20 -15.05 12.15
N LYS A 178 10.18 -14.16 11.95
CA LYS A 178 9.97 -12.71 11.98
C LYS A 178 8.93 -12.37 10.90
N ARG A 179 7.68 -12.16 11.31
CA ARG A 179 6.65 -11.53 10.47
C ARG A 179 7.20 -10.19 10.01
N LYS A 180 7.36 -10.02 8.69
CA LYS A 180 7.61 -8.71 8.08
C LYS A 180 6.35 -7.88 8.32
N THR A 181 6.49 -6.75 9.00
CA THR A 181 5.40 -5.83 9.28
C THR A 181 5.04 -5.07 8.00
N HIS A 182 3.83 -5.31 7.48
CA HIS A 182 3.28 -4.59 6.33
C HIS A 182 2.82 -3.19 6.78
N GLY A 183 3.09 -2.15 5.97
CA GLY A 183 2.53 -0.81 6.20
C GLY A 183 1.01 -0.84 6.05
N VAL A 184 0.30 -0.16 6.94
CA VAL A 184 -1.17 -0.17 6.94
C VAL A 184 -1.67 1.10 6.27
N TRP A 185 -2.56 0.96 5.28
CA TRP A 185 -3.25 2.08 4.67
C TRP A 185 -4.37 2.56 5.57
N GLU A 186 -4.38 3.85 5.83
CA GLU A 186 -5.43 4.54 6.55
C GLU A 186 -6.08 5.54 5.59
N GLU A 187 -7.40 5.44 5.46
CA GLU A 187 -8.18 6.49 4.82
C GLU A 187 -8.13 7.73 5.70
N VAL A 188 -7.65 8.82 5.12
CA VAL A 188 -7.59 10.11 5.76
C VAL A 188 -8.44 11.07 4.94
N GLU A 189 -9.17 11.93 5.64
CA GLU A 189 -9.91 12.99 4.98
C GLU A 189 -8.91 13.99 4.40
N ALA A 190 -8.50 13.77 3.14
CA ALA A 190 -7.70 14.76 2.43
C ALA A 190 -8.50 16.06 2.41
N PRO A 191 -7.93 17.20 2.82
CA PRO A 191 -8.58 18.45 2.60
C PRO A 191 -8.37 18.75 1.12
N LEU A 192 -9.24 18.24 0.26
CA LEU A 192 -9.40 18.71 -1.10
C LEU A 192 -9.69 20.24 -1.12
N SER A 193 -10.08 20.79 0.03
CA SER A 193 -10.24 22.21 0.36
C SER A 193 -8.93 22.96 0.71
N LEU A 194 -7.77 22.30 0.75
CA LEU A 194 -6.47 22.99 0.85
C LEU A 194 -6.32 23.91 -0.37
N ALA A 195 -5.98 25.18 -0.13
CA ALA A 195 -5.61 26.09 -1.21
C ALA A 195 -4.26 25.64 -1.80
N PRO A 196 -4.03 25.80 -3.11
CA PRO A 196 -2.70 25.62 -3.69
C PRO A 196 -1.65 26.46 -2.93
N GLY A 197 -0.51 25.86 -2.60
CA GLY A 197 0.56 26.52 -1.82
C GLY A 197 0.32 26.54 -0.31
N SER A 198 -0.52 25.66 0.23
CA SER A 198 -0.78 25.57 1.67
C SER A 198 -0.51 24.17 2.22
N ALA A 199 -0.24 24.11 3.53
CA ALA A 199 -0.12 22.86 4.27
C ALA A 199 -1.06 22.83 5.48
N ARG A 200 -1.44 21.62 5.88
CA ARG A 200 -2.28 21.38 7.06
C ARG A 200 -1.84 20.09 7.75
N ILE A 201 -1.98 20.06 9.06
CA ILE A 201 -1.78 18.83 9.84
C ILE A 201 -3.06 18.00 9.86
N ILE A 202 -2.91 16.71 9.60
CA ILE A 202 -3.93 15.69 9.81
C ILE A 202 -3.38 14.67 10.80
N GLU A 203 -4.20 14.30 11.77
CA GLU A 203 -3.86 13.25 12.73
C GLU A 203 -4.45 11.92 12.24
N ALA A 204 -3.60 10.91 12.13
CA ALA A 204 -3.98 9.55 11.72
C ALA A 204 -3.20 8.54 12.57
N ARG A 205 -3.89 7.56 13.18
CA ARG A 205 -3.32 6.62 14.18
C ARG A 205 -2.37 7.24 15.23
N GLY A 206 -2.71 8.43 15.72
CA GLY A 206 -1.91 9.14 16.74
C GLY A 206 -0.61 9.75 16.22
N ARG A 207 -0.42 9.83 14.90
CA ARG A 207 0.70 10.48 14.23
C ARG A 207 0.23 11.78 13.58
N ARG A 208 1.07 12.81 13.66
CA ARG A 208 0.83 14.11 13.02
C ARG A 208 1.44 14.10 11.62
N ILE A 209 0.59 14.25 10.61
CA ILE A 209 0.96 14.19 9.20
C ILE A 209 0.79 15.58 8.61
N LEU A 210 1.87 16.11 8.02
CA LEU A 210 1.85 17.33 7.25
C LEU A 210 1.40 17.03 5.82
N PHE A 211 0.17 17.42 5.50
CA PHE A 211 -0.34 17.44 4.14
C PHE A 211 0.01 18.75 3.45
N CYS A 212 0.63 18.65 2.28
CA CYS A 212 1.03 19.78 1.44
C CYS A 212 0.28 19.72 0.11
N ARG A 213 -0.34 20.83 -0.30
CA ARG A 213 -0.88 20.98 -1.66
C ARG A 213 -0.05 21.99 -2.44
N LEU A 214 0.52 21.55 -3.56
CA LEU A 214 1.16 22.42 -4.55
C LEU A 214 0.42 22.24 -5.88
N ASP A 215 -0.23 23.31 -6.34
CA ASP A 215 -1.14 23.28 -7.49
C ASP A 215 -2.22 22.19 -7.31
N ASP A 216 -2.26 21.21 -8.22
CA ASP A 216 -3.17 20.06 -8.19
C ASP A 216 -2.50 18.78 -7.65
N ARG A 217 -1.30 18.89 -7.06
CA ARG A 217 -0.56 17.77 -6.48
C ARG A 217 -0.59 17.82 -4.96
N PHE A 218 -0.76 16.65 -4.37
CA PHE A 218 -0.78 16.47 -2.92
C PHE A 218 0.44 15.65 -2.49
N PHE A 219 0.99 16.03 -1.35
CA PHE A 219 2.12 15.36 -0.72
C PHE A 219 1.84 15.20 0.77
N ALA A 220 2.37 14.14 1.37
CA ALA A 220 2.24 13.88 2.79
C ALA A 220 3.63 13.64 3.40
N TYR A 221 3.88 14.25 4.55
CA TYR A 221 5.13 14.16 5.29
C TYR A 221 4.87 13.97 6.78
N GLU A 222 5.86 13.50 7.53
CA GLU A 222 5.79 13.61 8.99
C GLU A 222 5.90 15.08 9.46
N ASP A 223 5.09 15.45 10.46
CA ASP A 223 5.11 16.80 11.06
C ASP A 223 6.32 17.00 12.00
N ARG A 224 7.53 16.81 11.47
CA ARG A 224 8.77 16.99 12.22
C ARG A 224 9.88 17.47 11.31
N CYS A 225 10.48 18.61 11.67
CA CYS A 225 11.64 19.17 11.00
C CYS A 225 12.87 18.27 11.24
N PRO A 226 13.49 17.71 10.20
CA PRO A 226 14.66 16.85 10.30
C PRO A 226 15.89 17.56 10.88
N ALA A 227 16.01 18.89 10.70
CA ALA A 227 17.15 19.66 11.16
C ALA A 227 17.10 20.05 12.65
N CYS A 228 15.91 20.33 13.20
CA CYS A 228 15.77 20.85 14.56
C CYS A 228 14.75 20.09 15.42
N GLY A 229 14.06 19.10 14.88
CA GLY A 229 13.03 18.31 15.55
C GLY A 229 11.71 19.04 15.83
N GLY A 230 11.58 20.31 15.42
CA GLY A 230 10.40 21.14 15.65
C GLY A 230 9.22 20.79 14.74
N ALA A 231 8.00 21.16 15.13
CA ALA A 231 6.80 20.98 14.32
C ALA A 231 6.83 21.85 13.05
N LEU A 232 6.19 21.37 11.99
CA LEU A 232 6.04 22.01 10.69
C LEU A 232 4.59 22.51 10.46
N ASP A 233 3.74 22.46 11.48
CA ASP A 233 2.35 22.92 11.46
C ASP A 233 2.17 24.38 11.02
N ALA A 234 3.13 25.26 11.35
CA ALA A 234 3.17 26.66 10.93
C ALA A 234 4.15 26.93 9.76
N ALA A 235 4.55 25.89 9.01
CA ALA A 235 5.46 26.04 7.89
C ALA A 235 4.83 26.87 6.76
N ARG A 236 5.66 27.65 6.07
CA ARG A 236 5.26 28.51 4.95
C ARG A 236 5.84 27.97 3.65
N PHE A 237 5.16 28.22 2.53
CA PHE A 237 5.68 27.92 1.20
C PHE A 237 6.34 29.14 0.57
N GLU A 238 7.55 28.93 0.05
CA GLU A 238 8.22 29.78 -0.92
C GLU A 238 8.32 28.97 -2.21
N ASP A 239 7.37 29.16 -3.13
CA ASP A 239 7.18 28.31 -4.33
C ASP A 239 6.99 26.83 -3.98
N VAL A 240 7.97 25.98 -4.32
CA VAL A 240 7.98 24.54 -4.01
C VAL A 240 8.67 24.21 -2.68
N MET A 241 9.19 25.22 -2.00
CA MET A 241 10.01 25.07 -0.79
C MET A 241 9.17 25.27 0.46
N LEU A 242 9.09 24.24 1.30
CA LEU A 242 8.54 24.31 2.64
C LEU A 242 9.59 24.86 3.60
N VAL A 243 9.30 25.98 4.24
CA VAL A 243 10.19 26.64 5.20
C VAL A 243 9.79 26.26 6.63
N CYS A 244 10.70 25.64 7.37
CA CYS A 244 10.49 25.32 8.78
C CYS A 244 10.32 26.61 9.61
N PRO A 245 9.25 26.74 10.40
CA PRO A 245 9.00 27.96 11.18
C PRO A 245 9.97 28.13 12.35
N VAL A 246 10.61 27.05 12.80
CA VAL A 246 11.51 27.04 13.97
C VAL A 246 12.93 27.43 13.59
N CYS A 247 13.52 26.76 12.60
CA CYS A 247 14.93 26.95 12.23
C CYS A 247 15.14 27.60 10.86
N GLY A 248 14.07 27.90 10.12
CA GLY A 248 14.15 28.54 8.80
C GLY A 248 14.70 27.64 7.69
N ARG A 249 14.97 26.36 7.96
CA ARG A 249 15.45 25.40 6.94
C ARG A 249 14.38 25.22 5.86
N ARG A 250 14.82 25.12 4.60
CA ARG A 250 13.94 24.97 3.44
C ARG A 250 14.02 23.55 2.88
N TYR A 251 12.86 22.94 2.61
CA TYR A 251 12.72 21.60 2.07
C TYR A 251 11.92 21.60 0.78
N ASP A 252 12.44 21.00 -0.29
CA ASP A 252 11.74 20.88 -1.56
C ASP A 252 10.65 19.80 -1.46
N VAL A 253 9.39 20.23 -1.46
CA VAL A 253 8.20 19.37 -1.31
C VAL A 253 7.97 18.48 -2.52
N VAL A 254 8.48 18.86 -3.69
CA VAL A 254 8.36 18.04 -4.90
C VAL A 254 9.48 16.99 -4.92
N ARG A 255 10.67 17.31 -4.40
CA ARG A 255 11.82 16.40 -4.36
C ARG A 255 11.96 15.70 -3.01
N ALA A 256 10.90 15.02 -2.58
CA ALA A 256 10.87 14.19 -1.36
C ALA A 256 11.38 14.91 -0.09
N GLY A 257 11.09 16.21 0.04
CA GLY A 257 11.48 17.00 1.20
C GLY A 257 12.98 17.29 1.31
N ARG A 258 13.74 17.25 0.21
CA ARG A 258 15.20 17.49 0.23
C ARG A 258 15.54 18.91 0.69
N ALA A 259 16.50 19.04 1.61
CA ALA A 259 16.97 20.35 2.06
C ALA A 259 17.63 21.16 0.94
N SER A 260 17.38 22.47 0.91
CA SER A 260 17.89 23.40 -0.13
C SER A 260 19.41 23.52 -0.18
N ASP A 261 20.08 23.25 0.94
CA ASP A 261 21.53 23.38 1.11
C ASP A 261 22.30 22.10 0.75
N GLY A 262 21.62 21.05 0.29
CA GLY A 262 22.25 19.79 -0.10
C GLY A 262 22.78 18.94 1.06
N ALA A 263 22.60 19.38 2.31
CA ALA A 263 22.90 18.57 3.49
C ALA A 263 21.80 17.53 3.75
N ASN A 264 22.18 16.43 4.40
CA ASN A 264 21.36 15.22 4.54
C ASN A 264 20.50 15.24 5.82
N PRO A 265 19.52 16.15 5.91
CA PRO A 265 18.25 15.68 6.44
C PRO A 265 17.08 16.14 5.53
N HIS A 266 16.27 15.19 5.07
CA HIS A 266 15.07 15.42 4.25
C HIS A 266 13.81 15.15 5.07
N LEU A 267 12.66 15.75 4.71
CA LEU A 267 11.38 15.36 5.32
C LEU A 267 11.12 13.88 5.07
N GLU A 268 10.50 13.17 6.01
CA GLU A 268 10.11 11.77 5.80
C GLU A 268 8.79 11.74 5.02
N PRO A 269 8.77 11.35 3.73
CA PRO A 269 7.55 11.30 2.95
C PRO A 269 6.70 10.10 3.35
N LEU A 270 5.40 10.29 3.46
CA LEU A 270 4.42 9.22 3.64
C LEU A 270 3.74 8.93 2.29
N PRO A 271 3.59 7.66 1.88
CA PRO A 271 2.87 7.32 0.65
C PRO A 271 1.44 7.84 0.70
N LEU A 272 1.04 8.56 -0.35
CA LEU A 272 -0.29 9.13 -0.49
C LEU A 272 -0.88 8.65 -1.80
N LEU A 273 -2.08 8.08 -1.72
CA LEU A 273 -2.88 7.65 -2.85
C LEU A 273 -4.17 8.46 -2.87
N LEU A 274 -4.54 9.01 -4.03
CA LEU A 274 -5.78 9.75 -4.23
C LEU A 274 -6.73 8.92 -5.10
N GLU A 275 -7.85 8.51 -4.54
CA GLU A 275 -8.87 7.72 -5.23
C GLU A 275 -10.25 8.34 -5.00
N HIS A 276 -10.96 8.66 -6.09
CA HIS A 276 -12.36 9.13 -6.03
C HIS A 276 -12.61 10.32 -5.07
N GLY A 277 -11.62 11.21 -4.91
CA GLY A 277 -11.70 12.36 -3.98
C GLY A 277 -11.39 12.02 -2.51
N ARG A 278 -10.92 10.81 -2.22
CA ARG A 278 -10.41 10.39 -0.91
C ARG A 278 -8.89 10.23 -0.96
N ALA A 279 -8.22 10.46 0.17
CA ALA A 279 -6.80 10.17 0.33
C ALA A 279 -6.60 8.94 1.21
N LYS A 280 -5.73 8.04 0.77
CA LYS A 280 -5.21 6.94 1.57
C LYS A 280 -3.75 7.22 1.85
N ILE A 281 -3.33 7.09 3.11
CA ILE A 281 -1.91 7.19 3.49
C ILE A 281 -1.41 5.85 3.99
N ALA A 282 -0.22 5.43 3.54
CA ALA A 282 0.46 4.29 4.13
C ALA A 282 1.28 4.74 5.35
N LEU A 283 0.94 4.21 6.52
CA LEU A 283 1.72 4.43 7.72
C LEU A 283 2.63 3.22 7.97
N PRO A 284 3.95 3.42 8.20
CA PRO A 284 4.79 2.36 8.73
C PRO A 284 4.27 1.92 10.10
N ALA A 285 4.23 0.61 10.32
CA ALA A 285 3.73 -0.05 11.54
C ALA A 285 4.64 0.20 12.75
#